data_AF-A0A284QUU8-F1
#
_entry.id   AF-A0A284QUU8-F1
#
_cell.length_a   1.000
_cell.length_b   1.000
_cell.length_c   1.000
_cell.angle_alpha   90.00
_cell.angle_beta   90.00
_cell.angle_gamma   90.00
#
_symmetry.space_group_name_H-M   'P 1'
#
loop_
_entity.id
_entity.type
_entity.pdbx_description
1 polymer ?
#
loop_
_entity_poly.entity_id
_entity_poly.type
_entity_poly.pdbx_seq_one_letter_code
_entity_poly.pdbx_strand_id
1 'polypeptide(L)'
;MYPADPYILPKVKVDRGAIRFLLAGAHMMCPGLTSAGGYLPPADEALPAGTPVAIYAEGKEHAVGVGITKLNTEEMRKVNKGVGVETVTYLGDDLWAQKSL
;
A
#
# COMPACT_ATOMS: atom_id res chain seq x y z
N MET A 1 26.03 4.85 -0.63
CA MET A 1 24.78 4.07 -0.67
C MET A 1 23.97 4.51 0.54
N TYR A 2 22.88 5.25 0.34
CA TYR A 2 22.01 5.60 1.47
C TYR A 2 21.39 4.31 2.02
N PRO A 3 21.32 4.12 3.34
CA PRO A 3 20.65 2.97 3.91
C PRO A 3 19.18 2.98 3.45
N ALA A 4 18.64 1.81 3.10
CA ALA A 4 17.21 1.67 2.87
C ALA A 4 16.51 1.99 4.20
N ASP A 5 15.78 3.10 4.25
CA ASP A 5 15.02 3.50 5.42
C ASP A 5 13.54 3.13 5.18
N PRO A 6 13.08 1.97 5.69
CA PRO A 6 11.71 1.51 5.47
C PRO A 6 10.67 2.34 6.24
N TYR A 7 11.10 3.34 7.01
CA TYR A 7 10.26 4.14 7.90
C TYR A 7 9.97 5.55 7.37
N ILE A 8 10.46 5.91 6.17
CA ILE A 8 10.18 7.21 5.55
C ILE A 8 8.67 7.40 5.29
N LEU A 9 7.95 6.31 5.01
CA LEU A 9 6.52 6.33 4.72
C LEU A 9 5.72 5.47 5.71
N PRO A 10 4.50 5.88 6.09
CA PRO A 10 3.58 5.04 6.83
C PRO A 10 3.29 3.73 6.09
N LYS A 11 3.15 2.65 6.85
CA LYS A 11 2.90 1.31 6.34
C LYS A 11 1.41 1.03 6.18
N VAL A 12 1.03 0.50 5.02
CA VAL A 12 -0.22 -0.26 4.81
C VAL A 12 0.13 -1.66 4.31
N LYS A 13 -0.77 -2.63 4.48
CA LYS A 13 -0.55 -4.00 3.98
C LYS A 13 -1.79 -4.52 3.29
N VAL A 14 -1.59 -5.16 2.15
CA VAL A 14 -2.64 -5.88 1.45
C VAL A 14 -2.54 -7.37 1.71
N ASP A 15 -3.69 -8.05 1.69
CA ASP A 15 -3.75 -9.50 1.81
C ASP A 15 -3.15 -10.24 0.61
N ARG A 16 -2.99 -11.55 0.77
CA ARG A 16 -2.44 -12.43 -0.26
C ARG A 16 -3.19 -12.37 -1.59
N GLY A 17 -4.51 -12.15 -1.58
CA GLY A 17 -5.34 -12.12 -2.78
C GLY A 17 -5.06 -10.90 -3.66
N ALA A 18 -4.67 -9.79 -3.06
CA ALA A 18 -4.36 -8.54 -3.74
C ALA A 18 -2.97 -8.52 -4.41
N ILE A 19 -2.01 -9.36 -3.96
CA ILE A 19 -0.60 -9.30 -4.38
C ILE A 19 -0.44 -9.33 -5.89
N ARG A 20 -1.06 -10.29 -6.58
CA ARG A 20 -0.92 -10.42 -8.04
C ARG A 20 -1.43 -9.21 -8.81
N PHE A 21 -2.44 -8.52 -8.26
CA PHE A 21 -3.04 -7.35 -8.87
C PHE A 21 -2.18 -6.10 -8.64
N LEU A 22 -1.60 -5.98 -7.45
CA LEU A 22 -0.63 -4.92 -7.14
C LEU A 22 0.57 -5.00 -8.09
N LEU A 23 1.12 -6.19 -8.27
CA LEU A 23 2.26 -6.44 -9.17
C LEU A 23 1.88 -6.38 -10.67
N ALA A 24 0.61 -6.10 -10.97
CA ALA A 24 0.12 -5.79 -12.32
C ALA A 24 -0.32 -4.32 -12.44
N GLY A 25 -0.02 -3.48 -11.45
CA GLY A 25 -0.32 -2.04 -11.46
C GLY A 25 -1.74 -1.64 -11.05
N ALA A 26 -2.54 -2.56 -10.50
CA ALA A 26 -3.87 -2.22 -10.02
C ALA A 26 -3.80 -1.33 -8.76
N HIS A 27 -4.86 -0.54 -8.54
CA HIS A 27 -5.06 0.16 -7.28
C HIS A 27 -5.56 -0.78 -6.18
N MET A 28 -5.20 -0.48 -4.93
CA MET A 28 -5.52 -1.34 -3.80
C MET A 28 -6.89 -1.01 -3.22
N MET A 29 -7.75 -2.04 -3.19
CA MET A 29 -9.14 -1.93 -2.78
C MET A 29 -9.26 -2.05 -1.26
N CYS A 30 -10.23 -1.33 -0.67
CA CYS A 30 -10.47 -1.36 0.78
C CYS A 30 -10.55 -2.77 1.37
N PRO A 31 -11.27 -3.76 0.77
CA PRO A 31 -11.31 -5.13 1.30
C PRO A 31 -9.95 -5.80 1.46
N GLY A 32 -9.01 -5.53 0.56
CA GLY A 32 -7.67 -6.11 0.63
C GLY A 32 -6.82 -5.54 1.78
N LEU A 33 -7.16 -4.33 2.24
CA LEU A 33 -6.47 -3.62 3.32
C LEU A 33 -7.10 -3.90 4.70
N THR A 34 -8.39 -4.23 4.73
CA THR A 34 -9.19 -4.42 5.96
C THR A 34 -9.45 -5.89 6.30
N SER A 35 -9.06 -6.82 5.42
CA SER A 35 -9.16 -8.27 5.69
C SER A 35 -8.18 -8.71 6.79
N ALA A 36 -8.31 -9.97 7.24
CA ALA A 36 -7.40 -10.54 8.25
C ALA A 36 -5.92 -10.56 7.81
N GLY A 37 -5.66 -10.65 6.50
CA GLY A 37 -4.32 -10.58 5.92
C GLY A 37 -3.82 -9.15 5.71
N GLY A 38 -4.74 -8.18 5.62
CA GLY A 38 -4.47 -6.77 5.44
C GLY A 38 -3.96 -6.07 6.71
N TYR A 39 -3.63 -4.79 6.58
CA TYR A 39 -3.34 -3.88 7.68
C TYR A 39 -3.53 -2.43 7.26
N LEU A 40 -4.18 -1.69 8.14
CA LEU A 40 -4.18 -0.23 8.20
C LEU A 40 -3.74 0.18 9.61
N PRO A 41 -3.12 1.35 9.78
CA PRO A 41 -2.83 1.92 11.10
C PRO A 41 -4.05 1.97 12.01
N PRO A 42 -3.88 1.83 13.34
CA PRO A 42 -4.97 1.98 14.30
C PRO A 42 -5.56 3.40 14.29
N ALA A 43 -6.72 3.59 14.92
CA ALA A 43 -7.49 4.83 14.80
C ALA A 43 -6.77 6.07 15.36
N ASP A 44 -5.91 5.90 16.36
CA ASP A 44 -5.05 6.94 16.93
C ASP A 44 -3.88 7.35 16.01
N GLU A 45 -3.56 6.52 15.02
CA GLU A 45 -2.58 6.79 13.96
C GLU A 45 -3.25 6.85 12.57
N ALA A 46 -4.54 7.17 12.53
CA ALA A 46 -5.30 7.18 11.28
C ALA A 46 -4.68 8.13 10.25
N LEU A 47 -4.55 7.65 9.01
CA LEU A 47 -3.98 8.45 7.92
C LEU A 47 -5.09 9.19 7.18
N PRO A 48 -4.94 10.50 6.90
CA PRO A 48 -5.86 11.21 6.03
C PRO A 48 -5.76 10.72 4.58
N ALA A 49 -6.78 11.02 3.77
CA ALA A 49 -6.68 10.88 2.32
C ALA A 49 -5.55 11.80 1.78
N GLY A 50 -4.90 11.40 0.69
CA GLY A 50 -3.76 12.10 0.11
C GLY A 50 -2.41 11.79 0.76
N THR A 51 -2.35 10.82 1.69
CA THR A 51 -1.11 10.46 2.38
C THR A 51 -0.29 9.47 1.54
N PRO A 52 0.99 9.75 1.25
CA PRO A 52 1.89 8.77 0.66
C PRO A 52 2.17 7.62 1.63
N VAL A 53 2.10 6.37 1.14
CA VAL A 53 2.26 5.16 1.96
C VAL A 53 3.13 4.12 1.27
N ALA A 54 3.85 3.34 2.07
CA ALA A 54 4.51 2.13 1.63
C ALA A 54 3.52 0.95 1.69
N ILE A 55 3.33 0.27 0.56
CA ILE A 55 2.42 -0.86 0.42
C ILE A 55 3.19 -2.16 0.64
N TYR A 56 2.87 -2.85 1.72
CA TYR A 56 3.39 -4.18 2.03
C TYR A 56 2.40 -5.27 1.59
N ALA A 57 2.88 -6.49 1.48
CA ALA A 57 2.07 -7.66 1.17
C ALA A 57 2.14 -8.69 2.31
N GLU A 58 1.04 -9.41 2.53
CA GLU A 58 1.00 -10.51 3.49
C GLU A 58 2.12 -11.54 3.22
N GLY A 59 2.92 -11.83 4.27
CA GLY A 59 4.04 -12.75 4.18
C GLY A 59 5.27 -12.20 3.44
N LYS A 60 5.35 -10.89 3.18
CA LYS A 60 6.52 -10.21 2.60
C LYS A 60 7.11 -9.22 3.60
N GLU A 61 8.44 -9.22 3.67
CA GLU A 61 9.20 -8.35 4.56
C GLU A 61 9.33 -6.93 4.01
N HIS A 62 9.60 -6.80 2.71
CA HIS A 62 9.82 -5.51 2.06
C HIS A 62 8.52 -4.94 1.48
N ALA A 63 8.45 -3.61 1.38
CA ALA A 63 7.41 -2.95 0.60
C ALA A 63 7.46 -3.42 -0.86
N VAL A 64 6.28 -3.65 -1.44
CA VAL A 64 6.09 -4.13 -2.81
C VAL A 64 5.49 -3.06 -3.72
N GLY A 65 5.23 -1.88 -3.16
CA GLY A 65 4.86 -0.68 -3.91
C GLY A 65 4.74 0.55 -3.02
N VAL A 66 4.49 1.68 -3.67
CA VAL A 66 4.19 2.96 -3.03
C VAL A 66 2.87 3.45 -3.62
N GLY A 67 2.03 4.04 -2.78
CA GLY A 67 0.77 4.60 -3.21
C GLY A 67 0.36 5.83 -2.41
N ILE A 68 -0.78 6.38 -2.76
CA ILE A 68 -1.40 7.51 -2.08
C ILE A 68 -2.79 7.08 -1.60
N THR A 69 -3.11 7.33 -0.34
CA THR A 69 -4.44 7.01 0.19
C THR A 69 -5.51 7.83 -0.55
N LYS A 70 -6.55 7.17 -1.07
CA LYS A 70 -7.70 7.82 -1.70
C LYS A 70 -8.78 8.17 -0.68
N LEU A 71 -8.92 7.33 0.35
CA LEU A 71 -9.80 7.54 1.50
C LEU A 71 -8.94 7.65 2.76
N ASN A 72 -9.47 8.20 3.86
CA ASN A 72 -8.80 8.04 5.14
C ASN A 72 -8.95 6.60 5.66
N THR A 73 -8.06 6.16 6.55
CA THR A 73 -8.00 4.75 6.97
C THR A 73 -9.24 4.28 7.73
N GLU A 74 -9.90 5.17 8.46
CA GLU A 74 -11.15 4.86 9.18
C GLU A 74 -12.33 4.69 8.22
N GLU A 75 -12.40 5.51 7.18
CA GLU A 75 -13.36 5.35 6.08
C GLU A 75 -13.14 4.04 5.33
N MET A 76 -11.89 3.64 5.07
CA MET A 76 -11.60 2.35 4.44
C MET A 76 -12.17 1.18 5.25
N ARG A 77 -12.00 1.21 6.58
CA ARG A 77 -12.57 0.20 7.50
C ARG A 77 -14.09 0.20 7.48
N LYS A 78 -14.70 1.40 7.58
CA LYS A 78 -16.15 1.57 7.70
C LYS A 78 -16.88 1.22 6.41
N VAL A 79 -16.40 1.70 5.28
CA VAL A 79 -17.06 1.53 3.97
C VAL A 79 -16.72 0.16 3.37
N ASN A 80 -15.48 -0.29 3.57
CA ASN A 80 -14.97 -1.58 3.09
C ASN A 80 -15.28 -1.86 1.60
N LYS A 81 -15.25 -0.82 0.77
CA LYS A 81 -15.57 -0.88 -0.66
C LYS A 81 -14.82 0.23 -1.39
N GLY A 82 -14.53 -0.01 -2.67
CA GLY A 82 -13.85 0.96 -3.53
C GLY A 82 -12.34 0.95 -3.36
N VAL A 83 -11.69 1.90 -4.03
CA VAL A 83 -10.23 2.07 -3.98
C VAL A 83 -9.86 2.77 -2.67
N GLY A 84 -9.01 2.11 -1.88
CA GLY A 84 -8.46 2.69 -0.64
C GLY A 84 -7.13 3.38 -0.90
N VAL A 85 -6.25 2.79 -1.71
CA VAL A 85 -4.94 3.36 -2.04
C VAL A 85 -4.72 3.29 -3.56
N GLU A 86 -4.41 4.44 -4.14
CA GLU A 86 -3.98 4.54 -5.54
C GLU A 86 -2.49 4.23 -5.63
N THR A 87 -2.16 3.11 -6.27
CA THR A 87 -0.78 2.68 -6.53
C THR A 87 -0.08 3.68 -7.46
N VAL A 88 1.11 4.13 -7.08
CA VAL A 88 1.98 5.03 -7.86
C VAL A 88 3.11 4.25 -8.54
N THR A 89 3.77 3.36 -7.80
CA THR A 89 4.81 2.46 -8.32
C THR A 89 4.75 1.13 -7.57
N TYR A 90 5.20 0.07 -8.21
CA TYR A 90 5.22 -1.27 -7.63
C TYR A 90 6.44 -2.07 -8.09
N LEU A 91 6.75 -3.12 -7.34
CA LEU A 91 7.85 -4.01 -7.64
C LEU A 91 7.67 -4.64 -9.03
N GLY A 92 8.60 -4.35 -9.93
CA GLY A 92 8.60 -4.89 -11.30
C GLY A 92 7.95 -3.99 -12.35
N ASP A 93 7.54 -2.76 -12.01
CA ASP A 93 7.13 -1.77 -13.00
C ASP A 93 8.32 -1.15 -13.76
N ASP A 94 8.04 -0.23 -14.67
CA ASP A 94 9.06 0.43 -15.50
C ASP A 94 10.05 1.25 -14.65
N LEU A 95 9.59 1.87 -13.56
CA LEU A 95 10.46 2.62 -12.65
C LEU A 95 11.42 1.69 -11.92
N TRP A 96 10.94 0.52 -11.49
CA TRP A 96 11.76 -0.53 -10.90
C TRP A 96 12.78 -1.11 -11.89
N ALA A 97 12.38 -1.27 -13.15
CA ALA A 97 13.27 -1.76 -14.21
C ALA A 97 14.38 -0.76 -14.55
N GLN A 98 14.17 0.53 -14.28
CA GLN A 98 15.12 1.58 -14.56
C GLN A 98 16.31 1.55 -13.57
N LYS A 99 17.46 1.09 -14.04
CA LYS A 99 18.68 0.92 -13.23
C LYS A 99 19.67 2.09 -13.34
N SER A 100 19.40 3.03 -14.22
CA SER A 100 20.19 4.24 -14.43
C SER A 100 19.26 5.42 -14.66
N LEU A 101 19.58 6.56 -14.04
CA LEU A 101 18.98 7.85 -14.37
C LEU A 101 19.65 8.44 -15.61
#